data_AF-A0A7W0MNE1-F1
#
_entry.id   AF-A0A7W0MNE1-F1
#
_cell.length_a   1.000
_cell.length_b   1.000
_cell.length_c   1.000
_cell.angle_alpha   90.00
_cell.angle_beta   90.00
_cell.angle_gamma   90.00
#
_symmetry.space_group_name_H-M   'P 1'
#
loop_
_entity.id
_entity.type
_entity.pdbx_description
1 polymer ?
#
loop_
_entity_poly.entity_id
_entity_poly.type
_entity_poly.pdbx_seq_one_letter_code
_entity_poly.pdbx_strand_id
1 'polypeptide(L)'
;MTSHRLLTGAAALAIGLGGGFAASAQDRLGDRPSTSAVQSQIGATGVDQNIEDIELRTQREIAQSSDDARFGSSGVPQGFRGALSLTGVATSGNNETVDLGIGGRFTIGQGAINHTFGLSVEYGEAENVRDRNRVLGIYDLSYDLTPRVYVFGIARGEYDEFASRNEVDAFGGVGPGFRVFNTPELAWRLQAGPGVRYTKNVDTGDTNTDLAGIASSRFYYQVTNDMFVSNDTDLIYSSEDTLISNEIALNTRIAGPISGRVGLRTDYSTEPAEGQKSTDNRLAVGVVYSF
;
A
#
# COMPACT_ATOMS: atom_id res chain seq x y z
N MET A 1 26.99 -33.22 26.05
CA MET A 1 26.58 -32.93 24.67
C MET A 1 25.06 -32.87 24.64
N THR A 2 24.52 -31.68 24.78
CA THR A 2 23.11 -31.38 25.02
C THR A 2 22.47 -30.96 23.69
N SER A 3 21.47 -31.71 23.23
CA SER A 3 20.69 -31.39 22.03
C SER A 3 19.44 -30.58 22.41
N HIS A 4 19.32 -29.37 21.85
CA HIS A 4 18.09 -28.59 21.88
C HIS A 4 17.22 -28.97 20.68
N ARG A 5 16.00 -29.45 20.95
CA ARG A 5 14.91 -29.54 19.99
C ARG A 5 14.09 -28.24 20.10
N LEU A 6 14.09 -27.43 19.05
CA LEU A 6 13.19 -26.30 18.91
C LEU A 6 11.84 -26.81 18.37
N LEU A 7 10.78 -26.56 19.12
CA LEU A 7 9.39 -26.72 18.66
C LEU A 7 9.05 -25.55 17.73
N THR A 8 8.83 -25.84 16.46
CA THR A 8 8.18 -24.92 15.50
C THR A 8 6.67 -25.11 15.61
N GLY A 9 5.99 -24.14 16.22
CA GLY A 9 4.53 -24.01 16.18
C GLY A 9 4.16 -22.91 15.20
N ALA A 10 3.87 -23.25 13.95
CA ALA A 10 3.25 -22.34 12.99
C ALA A 10 1.73 -22.45 13.13
N ALA A 11 1.09 -21.39 13.61
CA ALA A 11 -0.36 -21.28 13.63
C ALA A 11 -0.85 -20.85 12.24
N ALA A 12 -1.46 -21.77 11.50
CA ALA A 12 -2.16 -21.48 10.25
C ALA A 12 -3.49 -20.77 10.57
N LEU A 13 -3.63 -19.50 10.17
CA LEU A 13 -4.89 -18.77 10.25
C LEU A 13 -5.62 -18.90 8.92
N ALA A 14 -6.51 -19.89 8.81
CA ALA A 14 -7.40 -20.04 7.67
C ALA A 14 -8.56 -19.04 7.78
N ILE A 15 -8.62 -18.04 6.90
CA ILE A 15 -9.79 -17.17 6.74
C ILE A 15 -10.56 -17.64 5.51
N GLY A 16 -11.57 -18.48 5.74
CA GLY A 16 -12.58 -18.80 4.74
C GLY A 16 -13.70 -17.77 4.80
N LEU A 17 -13.90 -17.01 3.72
CA LEU A 17 -15.13 -16.24 3.50
C LEU A 17 -15.66 -16.54 2.11
N GLY A 18 -16.55 -17.54 2.06
CA GLY A 18 -17.52 -17.67 0.97
C GLY A 18 -18.67 -16.69 1.18
N GLY A 19 -19.18 -16.13 0.09
CA GLY A 19 -20.35 -15.26 0.12
C GLY A 19 -20.45 -14.44 -1.15
N GLY A 20 -21.21 -14.96 -2.12
CA GLY A 20 -21.39 -14.36 -3.44
C GLY A 20 -22.11 -13.01 -3.41
N PHE A 21 -21.70 -12.14 -4.32
CA PHE A 21 -22.53 -11.04 -4.78
C PHE A 21 -22.94 -11.34 -6.23
N ALA A 22 -24.19 -11.77 -6.39
CA ALA A 22 -24.86 -11.85 -7.67
C ALA A 22 -25.30 -10.42 -8.07
N ALA A 23 -24.72 -9.89 -9.15
CA ALA A 23 -25.29 -8.73 -9.82
C ALA A 23 -26.21 -9.24 -10.94
N SER A 24 -27.51 -9.10 -10.71
CA SER A 24 -28.56 -9.32 -11.69
C SER A 24 -28.61 -8.17 -12.69
N ALA A 25 -28.36 -8.46 -13.97
CA ALA A 25 -28.77 -7.60 -15.07
C ALA A 25 -29.86 -8.34 -15.86
N GLN A 26 -31.10 -7.91 -15.67
CA GLN A 26 -32.28 -8.49 -16.29
C GLN A 26 -32.70 -7.65 -17.50
N ASP A 27 -32.46 -8.25 -18.66
CA ASP A 27 -33.34 -8.35 -19.83
C ASP A 27 -33.59 -7.13 -20.73
N ARG A 28 -33.27 -7.32 -22.02
CA ARG A 28 -34.12 -6.97 -23.18
C ARG A 28 -33.59 -7.65 -24.46
N LEU A 29 -34.21 -8.79 -24.78
CA LEU A 29 -34.68 -9.30 -26.09
C LEU A 29 -34.15 -8.61 -27.38
N GLY A 30 -33.75 -9.30 -28.46
CA GLY A 30 -33.74 -10.73 -28.78
C GLY A 30 -33.38 -10.93 -30.27
N ASP A 31 -32.75 -12.07 -30.60
CA ASP A 31 -33.19 -13.02 -31.63
C ASP A 31 -32.27 -14.26 -31.65
N ARG A 32 -32.85 -15.45 -31.78
CA ARG A 32 -32.24 -16.80 -31.78
C ARG A 32 -32.54 -17.46 -33.16
N PRO A 33 -32.13 -18.72 -33.49
CA PRO A 33 -31.23 -19.69 -32.83
C PRO A 33 -30.22 -20.40 -33.77
N SER A 34 -29.24 -21.09 -33.20
CA SER A 34 -28.94 -22.47 -33.65
C SER A 34 -28.56 -23.34 -32.45
N THR A 35 -29.35 -24.39 -32.28
CA THR A 35 -29.35 -25.38 -31.21
C THR A 35 -28.29 -26.45 -31.41
N SER A 36 -27.48 -26.71 -30.38
CA SER A 36 -26.98 -28.04 -30.07
C SER A 36 -26.80 -28.15 -28.56
N ALA A 37 -27.75 -28.83 -27.92
CA ALA A 37 -27.68 -29.21 -26.51
C ALA A 37 -27.06 -30.61 -26.41
N VAL A 38 -25.93 -30.76 -25.72
CA VAL A 38 -25.57 -31.96 -24.94
C VAL A 38 -24.59 -31.56 -23.82
N GLN A 39 -25.15 -31.40 -22.62
CA GLN A 39 -24.75 -32.06 -21.36
C GLN A 39 -23.26 -32.31 -21.06
N SER A 40 -22.77 -31.60 -20.02
CA SER A 40 -21.80 -32.05 -18.99
C SER A 40 -20.59 -32.87 -19.44
N GLN A 41 -19.43 -32.20 -19.55
CA GLN A 41 -18.13 -32.84 -19.34
C GLN A 41 -17.28 -31.94 -18.45
N ILE A 42 -17.20 -32.34 -17.17
CA ILE A 42 -16.09 -31.99 -16.29
C ILE A 42 -14.84 -32.53 -16.99
N GLY A 43 -13.96 -31.63 -17.39
CA GLY A 43 -12.76 -31.93 -18.16
C GLY A 43 -11.83 -30.73 -18.11
N ALA A 44 -10.87 -30.81 -17.20
CA ALA A 44 -9.79 -29.88 -17.00
C ALA A 44 -9.16 -29.40 -18.32
N THR A 45 -9.01 -28.07 -18.44
CA THR A 45 -7.86 -27.34 -18.99
C THR A 45 -8.33 -25.91 -19.24
N GLY A 46 -7.96 -24.98 -18.36
CA GLY A 46 -8.22 -23.54 -18.57
C GLY A 46 -8.81 -22.76 -17.39
N VAL A 47 -8.69 -23.25 -16.16
CA VAL A 47 -9.05 -22.46 -14.95
C VAL A 47 -7.81 -22.10 -14.10
N ASP A 48 -6.62 -22.58 -14.46
CA ASP A 48 -5.38 -22.44 -13.66
C ASP A 48 -4.44 -21.29 -14.09
N GLN A 49 -4.95 -20.19 -14.66
CA GLN A 49 -4.09 -19.02 -14.97
C GLN A 49 -4.70 -17.65 -14.64
N ASN A 50 -5.76 -17.60 -13.83
CA ASN A 50 -6.40 -16.33 -13.44
C ASN A 50 -6.42 -16.09 -11.91
N ILE A 51 -5.58 -16.80 -11.15
CA ILE A 51 -5.44 -16.65 -9.70
C ILE A 51 -3.95 -16.61 -9.34
N GLU A 52 -3.15 -15.80 -10.05
CA GLU A 52 -1.72 -15.61 -9.72
C GLU A 52 -1.34 -14.13 -9.59
N ASP A 53 -2.32 -13.23 -9.44
CA ASP A 53 -2.07 -11.77 -9.35
C ASP A 53 -2.83 -11.06 -8.22
N ILE A 54 -3.33 -11.81 -7.22
CA ILE A 54 -4.06 -11.23 -6.07
C ILE A 54 -3.24 -11.28 -4.77
N GLU A 55 -2.11 -11.97 -4.72
CA GLU A 55 -1.41 -12.19 -3.46
C GLU A 55 -0.21 -11.23 -3.24
N LEU A 56 -0.45 -10.35 -2.26
CA LEU A 56 0.51 -9.59 -1.46
C LEU A 56 1.16 -8.34 -2.07
N ARG A 57 0.36 -7.29 -2.27
CA ARG A 57 0.84 -5.89 -2.34
C ARG A 57 0.08 -4.96 -1.40
N THR A 58 -0.23 -5.44 -0.19
CA THR A 58 -1.18 -4.80 0.74
C THR A 58 -0.51 -4.09 1.93
N GLN A 59 0.78 -4.32 2.21
CA GLN A 59 1.36 -3.98 3.52
C GLN A 59 1.78 -2.53 3.71
N ARG A 60 2.46 -1.96 2.72
CA ARG A 60 2.84 -0.54 2.71
C ARG A 60 1.61 0.35 2.90
N GLU A 61 0.54 -0.04 2.23
CA GLU A 61 -0.77 0.59 2.18
C GLU A 61 -1.52 0.44 3.50
N ILE A 62 -1.51 -0.77 4.07
CA ILE A 62 -2.10 -1.07 5.38
C ILE A 62 -1.40 -0.27 6.50
N ALA A 63 -0.07 -0.33 6.62
CA ALA A 63 0.65 0.29 7.73
C ALA A 63 0.68 1.82 7.63
N GLN A 64 0.61 2.39 6.43
CA GLN A 64 0.66 3.85 6.25
C GLN A 64 -0.67 4.57 6.55
N SER A 65 -1.79 3.85 6.61
CA SER A 65 -3.14 4.44 6.53
C SER A 65 -4.10 4.09 7.67
N SER A 66 -3.76 3.16 8.57
CA SER A 66 -4.65 2.62 9.61
C SER A 66 -4.71 3.40 10.92
N ASP A 67 -4.22 4.65 10.92
CA ASP A 67 -4.33 5.55 12.06
C ASP A 67 -5.52 6.49 11.83
N ASP A 68 -6.67 6.17 12.45
CA ASP A 68 -7.89 6.98 12.49
C ASP A 68 -7.59 8.44 12.92
N ALA A 69 -6.53 8.64 13.72
CA ALA A 69 -6.11 9.94 14.23
C ALA A 69 -5.04 10.65 13.37
N ARG A 70 -4.55 10.03 12.27
CA ARG A 70 -3.78 10.74 11.22
C ARG A 70 -4.55 11.95 10.69
N PHE A 71 -5.86 11.89 10.83
CA PHE A 71 -6.84 12.79 10.27
C PHE A 71 -7.74 13.41 11.35
N GLY A 72 -7.98 12.70 12.46
CA GLY A 72 -8.81 13.14 13.59
C GLY A 72 -8.05 13.35 14.90
N SER A 73 -7.54 14.56 15.10
CA SER A 73 -7.65 15.35 16.34
C SER A 73 -7.25 16.77 15.97
N SER A 74 -7.87 17.80 16.55
CA SER A 74 -7.51 19.19 16.26
C SER A 74 -6.05 19.46 16.65
N GLY A 75 -5.12 19.30 15.71
CA GLY A 75 -3.68 19.48 15.94
C GLY A 75 -2.88 18.19 15.81
N VAL A 76 -1.61 18.25 16.20
CA VAL A 76 -0.73 17.08 16.18
C VAL A 76 -1.24 15.99 17.15
N PRO A 77 -1.44 14.75 16.69
CA PRO A 77 -1.66 13.58 17.54
C PRO A 77 -0.60 13.46 18.65
N GLN A 78 -0.93 13.83 19.89
CA GLN A 78 0.07 13.80 20.98
C GLN A 78 0.41 12.38 21.42
N GLY A 79 1.66 12.18 21.83
CA GLY A 79 2.18 10.93 22.37
C GLY A 79 2.74 9.99 21.30
N PHE A 80 2.92 8.73 21.69
CA PHE A 80 3.41 7.66 20.83
C PHE A 80 2.25 6.82 20.31
N ARG A 81 2.24 6.53 19.00
CA ARG A 81 1.23 5.71 18.32
C ARG A 81 1.86 4.89 17.22
N GLY A 82 1.25 3.77 16.86
CA GLY A 82 1.76 2.98 15.75
C GLY A 82 0.78 1.99 15.17
N ALA A 83 1.17 1.46 14.02
CA ALA A 83 0.48 0.38 13.34
C ALA A 83 1.49 -0.63 12.82
N LEU A 84 1.11 -1.90 12.85
CA LEU A 84 1.91 -3.00 12.32
C LEU A 84 1.05 -3.85 11.39
N SER A 85 1.67 -4.34 10.31
CA SER A 85 1.07 -5.24 9.34
C SER A 85 1.99 -6.40 9.02
N LEU A 86 1.42 -7.59 8.89
CA LEU A 86 2.10 -8.81 8.48
C LEU A 86 1.24 -9.46 7.41
N THR A 87 1.84 -9.85 6.28
CA THR A 87 1.18 -10.75 5.34
C THR A 87 2.13 -11.85 4.91
N GLY A 88 1.56 -13.02 4.59
CA GLY A 88 2.32 -14.16 4.12
C GLY A 88 1.43 -15.10 3.32
N VAL A 89 1.97 -15.61 2.23
CA VAL A 89 1.34 -16.59 1.33
C VAL A 89 2.39 -17.64 1.03
N ALA A 90 1.98 -18.90 1.03
CA ALA A 90 2.84 -20.01 0.69
C ALA A 90 2.06 -21.07 -0.09
N THR A 91 2.59 -21.49 -1.23
CA THR A 91 2.04 -22.54 -2.09
C THR A 91 3.04 -23.69 -2.18
N SER A 92 2.51 -24.91 -2.34
CA SER A 92 3.32 -26.12 -2.50
C SER A 92 2.59 -27.09 -3.42
N GLY A 93 3.33 -27.81 -4.26
CA GLY A 93 2.79 -28.80 -5.18
C GLY A 93 3.55 -28.78 -6.50
N ASN A 94 2.84 -28.53 -7.60
CA ASN A 94 3.47 -28.41 -8.92
C ASN A 94 4.29 -27.13 -9.07
N ASN A 95 3.90 -26.08 -8.33
CA ASN A 95 4.68 -24.86 -8.16
C ASN A 95 4.88 -24.59 -6.66
N GLU A 96 6.05 -24.08 -6.29
CA GLU A 96 6.42 -23.68 -4.93
C GLU A 96 6.66 -22.16 -4.89
N THR A 97 5.86 -21.44 -4.10
CA THR A 97 5.99 -19.99 -3.92
C THR A 97 5.91 -19.65 -2.44
N VAL A 98 6.75 -18.73 -1.98
CA VAL A 98 6.71 -18.15 -0.64
C VAL A 98 6.80 -16.63 -0.78
N ASP A 99 5.77 -15.93 -0.32
CA ASP A 99 5.74 -14.47 -0.25
C ASP A 99 5.50 -14.03 1.19
N LEU A 100 6.32 -13.12 1.67
CA LEU A 100 6.27 -12.57 3.02
C LEU A 100 6.44 -11.06 2.97
N GLY A 101 5.86 -10.38 3.94
CA GLY A 101 6.40 -9.07 4.29
C GLY A 101 5.93 -8.59 5.65
N ILE A 102 6.62 -7.56 6.11
CA ILE A 102 6.34 -6.87 7.36
C ILE A 102 6.32 -5.37 7.08
N GLY A 103 5.30 -4.68 7.61
CA GLY A 103 5.16 -3.24 7.52
C GLY A 103 4.87 -2.63 8.89
N GLY A 104 5.39 -1.44 9.13
CA GLY A 104 5.19 -0.71 10.37
C GLY A 104 5.22 0.80 10.18
N ARG A 105 4.44 1.49 11.01
CA ARG A 105 4.43 2.94 11.11
C ARG A 105 4.41 3.36 12.58
N PHE A 106 5.16 4.41 12.88
CA PHE A 106 5.22 5.01 14.21
C PHE A 106 5.07 6.52 14.11
N THR A 107 4.24 7.10 14.97
CA THR A 107 4.00 8.53 15.05
C THR A 107 4.34 9.03 16.45
N ILE A 108 5.06 10.15 16.54
CA ILE A 108 5.40 10.82 17.79
C ILE A 108 4.99 12.28 17.66
N GLY A 109 3.96 12.68 18.41
CA GLY A 109 3.55 14.08 18.48
C GLY A 109 3.93 14.74 19.81
N GLN A 110 4.53 15.92 19.71
CA GLN A 110 4.94 16.74 20.84
C GLN A 110 4.67 18.22 20.56
N GLY A 111 3.65 18.78 21.22
CA GLY A 111 3.21 20.15 20.99
C GLY A 111 2.78 20.35 19.54
N ALA A 112 3.45 21.28 18.83
CA ALA A 112 3.19 21.56 17.41
C ALA A 112 3.98 20.67 16.44
N ILE A 113 4.84 19.77 16.93
CA ILE A 113 5.72 18.94 16.10
C ILE A 113 5.20 17.52 16.03
N ASN A 114 5.11 16.96 14.82
CA ASN A 114 4.77 15.58 14.57
C ASN A 114 5.87 14.88 13.77
N HIS A 115 6.38 13.77 14.30
CA HIS A 115 7.28 12.86 13.62
C HIS A 115 6.51 11.62 13.18
N THR A 116 6.77 11.15 11.98
CA THR A 116 6.22 9.92 11.44
C THR A 116 7.36 9.12 10.84
N PHE A 117 7.46 7.86 11.22
CA PHE A 117 8.40 6.89 10.67
C PHE A 117 7.62 5.74 10.05
N GLY A 118 8.00 5.32 8.86
CA GLY A 118 7.46 4.15 8.19
C GLY A 118 8.59 3.23 7.74
N LEU A 119 8.39 1.92 7.90
CA LEU A 119 9.30 0.89 7.41
C LEU A 119 8.48 -0.25 6.84
N SER A 120 8.86 -0.77 5.67
CA SER A 120 8.34 -2.04 5.17
C SER A 120 9.43 -2.87 4.52
N VAL A 121 9.31 -4.19 4.67
CA VAL A 121 10.19 -5.19 4.08
C VAL A 121 9.32 -6.24 3.40
N GLU A 122 9.64 -6.58 2.16
CA GLU A 122 8.95 -7.57 1.35
C GLU A 122 9.97 -8.59 0.84
N TYR A 123 9.64 -9.88 0.92
CA TYR A 123 10.45 -11.01 0.46
C TYR A 123 9.56 -11.96 -0.34
N GLY A 124 10.06 -12.47 -1.46
CA GLY A 124 9.36 -13.45 -2.27
C GLY A 124 10.31 -14.38 -2.98
N GLU A 125 9.86 -15.62 -3.14
CA GLU A 125 10.59 -16.72 -3.73
C GLU A 125 9.64 -17.62 -4.51
N ALA A 126 10.02 -17.97 -5.74
CA ALA A 126 9.31 -18.92 -6.59
C ALA A 126 10.30 -19.97 -7.08
N GLU A 127 9.95 -21.26 -6.98
CA GLU A 127 10.80 -22.39 -7.40
C GLU A 127 12.20 -22.35 -6.78
N ASN A 128 12.30 -21.96 -5.51
CA ASN A 128 13.56 -21.76 -4.78
C ASN A 128 14.48 -20.67 -5.37
N VAL A 129 13.92 -19.78 -6.20
CA VAL A 129 14.59 -18.62 -6.77
C VAL A 129 13.92 -17.37 -6.24
N ARG A 130 14.71 -16.52 -5.58
CA ARG A 130 14.22 -15.23 -5.09
C ARG A 130 13.85 -14.35 -6.26
N ASP A 131 12.66 -13.77 -6.21
CA ASP A 131 12.13 -12.85 -7.21
C ASP A 131 11.64 -11.53 -6.59
N ARG A 132 11.69 -11.42 -5.26
CA ARG A 132 11.31 -10.21 -4.53
C ARG A 132 12.16 -10.01 -3.28
N ASN A 133 12.72 -8.81 -3.16
CA ASN A 133 13.42 -8.34 -1.97
C ASN A 133 13.41 -6.81 -1.99
N ARG A 134 12.51 -6.23 -1.19
CA ARG A 134 12.28 -4.79 -1.19
C ARG A 134 12.25 -4.25 0.23
N VAL A 135 12.89 -3.11 0.42
CA VAL A 135 12.90 -2.35 1.68
C VAL A 135 12.52 -0.91 1.39
N LEU A 136 11.56 -0.38 2.13
CA LEU A 136 11.15 1.02 2.04
C LEU A 136 11.19 1.66 3.42
N GLY A 137 11.87 2.79 3.52
CA GLY A 137 11.84 3.67 4.68
C GLY A 137 11.21 5.02 4.34
N ILE A 138 10.43 5.57 5.27
CA ILE A 138 9.85 6.91 5.18
C ILE A 138 10.01 7.64 6.51
N TYR A 139 10.39 8.90 6.45
CA TYR A 139 10.34 9.85 7.55
C TYR A 139 9.57 11.10 7.11
N ASP A 140 8.54 11.47 7.86
CA ASP A 140 7.74 12.68 7.66
C ASP A 140 7.76 13.49 8.97
N LEU A 141 8.24 14.72 8.88
CA LEU A 141 8.25 15.71 9.94
C LEU A 141 7.26 16.81 9.57
N SER A 142 6.39 17.19 10.50
CA SER A 142 5.55 18.38 10.34
C SER A 142 5.58 19.28 11.57
N TYR A 143 5.51 20.58 11.34
CA TYR A 143 5.42 21.62 12.35
C TYR A 143 4.19 22.48 12.08
N ASP A 144 3.22 22.46 13.00
CA ASP A 144 2.00 23.26 12.91
C ASP A 144 2.30 24.73 13.24
N LEU A 145 2.15 25.62 12.25
CA LEU A 145 2.23 27.07 12.44
C LEU A 145 0.91 27.64 12.98
N THR A 146 -0.19 27.09 12.49
CA THR A 146 -1.57 27.38 12.91
C THR A 146 -2.38 26.09 12.83
N PRO A 147 -3.64 26.05 13.31
CA PRO A 147 -4.50 24.88 13.15
C PRO A 147 -4.74 24.45 11.69
N ARG A 148 -4.50 25.32 10.71
CA ARG A 148 -4.71 25.05 9.28
C ARG A 148 -3.43 25.00 8.46
N VAL A 149 -2.34 25.61 8.91
CA VAL A 149 -1.10 25.77 8.14
C VAL A 149 0.03 25.10 8.89
N TYR A 150 0.81 24.29 8.19
CA TYR A 150 2.00 23.62 8.73
C TYR A 150 3.13 23.68 7.70
N VAL A 151 4.35 23.41 8.15
CA VAL A 151 5.48 23.10 7.27
C VAL A 151 5.84 21.64 7.44
N PHE A 152 6.29 21.00 6.37
CA PHE A 152 6.70 19.61 6.38
C PHE A 152 8.10 19.43 5.83
N GLY A 153 8.74 18.34 6.25
CA GLY A 153 9.91 17.76 5.61
C GLY A 153 9.71 16.25 5.50
N ILE A 154 9.97 15.70 4.33
CA ILE A 154 9.83 14.28 4.05
C ILE A 154 11.12 13.72 3.48
N ALA A 155 11.48 12.51 3.90
CA ALA A 155 12.51 11.70 3.28
C ALA A 155 11.93 10.30 3.07
N ARG A 156 12.05 9.75 1.87
CA ARG A 156 11.74 8.36 1.57
C ARG A 156 12.93 7.74 0.85
N GLY A 157 13.14 6.45 1.08
CA GLY A 157 14.17 5.67 0.41
C GLY A 157 13.67 4.26 0.21
N GLU A 158 13.77 3.79 -1.02
CA GLU A 158 13.40 2.45 -1.41
C GLU A 158 14.62 1.76 -2.02
N TYR A 159 14.79 0.50 -1.62
CA TYR A 159 15.66 -0.45 -2.28
C TYR A 159 14.81 -1.62 -2.77
N ASP A 160 14.94 -2.00 -4.02
CA ASP A 160 14.25 -3.14 -4.62
C ASP A 160 15.22 -3.89 -5.54
N GLU A 161 15.66 -5.07 -5.08
CA GLU A 161 16.67 -5.91 -5.76
C GLU A 161 16.18 -6.37 -7.15
N PHE A 162 14.86 -6.43 -7.35
CA PHE A 162 14.23 -6.90 -8.58
C PHE A 162 13.45 -5.79 -9.28
N ALA A 163 13.78 -4.52 -9.00
CA ALA A 163 13.20 -3.40 -9.70
C ALA A 163 13.46 -3.49 -11.20
N SER A 164 12.47 -3.08 -11.99
CA SER A 164 12.58 -3.05 -13.45
C SER A 164 13.35 -1.85 -13.99
N ARG A 165 13.61 -0.82 -13.17
CA ARG A 165 14.28 0.41 -13.60
C ARG A 165 15.31 0.91 -12.59
N ASN A 166 14.88 1.13 -11.35
CA ASN A 166 15.73 1.73 -10.32
C ASN A 166 15.80 0.81 -9.10
N GLU A 167 16.97 0.23 -8.83
CA GLU A 167 17.20 -0.57 -7.61
C GLU A 167 17.17 0.31 -6.36
N VAL A 168 17.50 1.59 -6.50
CA VAL A 168 17.38 2.59 -5.43
C VAL A 168 16.56 3.77 -5.94
N ASP A 169 15.54 4.16 -5.16
CA ASP A 169 14.78 5.39 -5.37
C ASP A 169 14.60 6.11 -4.02
N ALA A 170 15.29 7.23 -3.87
CA ALA A 170 15.22 8.06 -2.68
C ALA A 170 14.75 9.47 -3.03
N PHE A 171 13.92 10.05 -2.17
CA PHE A 171 13.42 11.40 -2.34
C PHE A 171 13.43 12.13 -1.01
N GLY A 172 13.91 13.37 -1.01
CA GLY A 172 13.82 14.29 0.11
C GLY A 172 13.14 15.58 -0.33
N GLY A 173 12.16 16.07 0.42
CA GLY A 173 11.43 17.28 0.08
C GLY A 173 10.97 18.07 1.30
N VAL A 174 10.73 19.36 1.11
CA VAL A 174 10.23 20.25 2.16
C VAL A 174 9.23 21.23 1.58
N GLY A 175 8.27 21.68 2.37
CA GLY A 175 7.32 22.68 1.89
C GLY A 175 6.22 23.03 2.87
N PRO A 176 5.29 23.91 2.47
CA PRO A 176 4.09 24.18 3.23
C PRO A 176 3.04 23.08 3.04
N GLY A 177 2.18 22.97 4.04
CA GLY A 177 0.95 22.18 3.98
C GLY A 177 -0.24 22.96 4.52
N PHE A 178 -1.42 22.59 4.03
CA PHE A 178 -2.69 23.22 4.36
C PHE A 178 -3.76 22.18 4.68
N ARG A 179 -4.43 22.35 5.81
CA ARG A 179 -5.60 21.54 6.20
C ARG A 179 -6.86 22.27 5.75
N VAL A 180 -7.51 21.73 4.71
CA VAL A 180 -8.77 22.24 4.18
C VAL A 180 -9.91 21.92 5.16
N PHE A 181 -9.97 20.66 5.61
CA PHE A 181 -10.86 20.20 6.68
C PHE A 181 -10.02 19.52 7.77
N ASN A 182 -10.45 19.68 9.03
CA ASN A 182 -9.75 19.12 10.18
C ASN A 182 -10.71 18.93 11.37
N THR A 183 -11.71 18.07 11.19
CA THR A 183 -12.63 17.64 12.25
C THR A 183 -12.43 16.14 12.52
N PRO A 184 -12.94 15.60 13.64
CA PRO A 184 -12.84 14.16 13.92
C PRO A 184 -13.43 13.28 12.82
N GLU A 185 -14.50 13.73 12.15
CA GLU A 185 -15.24 12.96 11.15
C GLU A 185 -14.77 13.23 9.70
N LEU A 186 -14.11 14.37 9.45
CA LEU A 186 -13.69 14.79 8.12
C LEU A 186 -12.36 15.54 8.19
N ALA A 187 -11.36 15.01 7.50
CA ALA A 187 -10.09 15.68 7.35
C ALA A 187 -9.62 15.65 5.90
N TRP A 188 -9.05 16.77 5.46
CA TRP A 188 -8.41 16.84 4.17
C TRP A 188 -7.23 17.79 4.26
N ARG A 189 -6.05 17.28 3.93
CA ARG A 189 -4.83 18.07 3.87
C ARG A 189 -4.14 17.94 2.53
N LEU A 190 -3.57 19.06 2.13
CA LEU A 190 -2.73 19.20 0.95
C LEU A 190 -1.34 19.63 1.41
N GLN A 191 -0.31 19.19 0.71
CA GLN A 191 1.05 19.67 0.88
C GLN A 191 1.77 19.64 -0.46
N ALA A 192 2.69 20.57 -0.65
CA ALA A 192 3.53 20.56 -1.84
C ALA A 192 4.84 21.28 -1.56
N GLY A 193 5.90 20.91 -2.28
CA GLY A 193 7.18 21.57 -2.10
C GLY A 193 8.28 21.02 -3.00
N PRO A 194 9.40 21.76 -3.13
CA PRO A 194 10.58 21.28 -3.82
C PRO A 194 11.27 20.15 -3.05
N GLY A 195 12.09 19.40 -3.76
CA GLY A 195 12.89 18.33 -3.22
C GLY A 195 14.05 17.94 -4.14
N VAL A 196 14.73 16.87 -3.76
CA VAL A 196 15.78 16.22 -4.52
C VAL A 196 15.43 14.74 -4.58
N ARG A 197 15.59 14.14 -5.75
CA ARG A 197 15.42 12.71 -5.98
C ARG A 197 16.74 12.10 -6.38
N TYR A 198 17.09 10.99 -5.77
CA TYR A 198 18.23 10.16 -6.09
C TYR A 198 17.73 8.82 -6.63
N THR A 199 18.23 8.42 -7.78
CA THR A 199 17.91 7.14 -8.42
C THR A 199 19.19 6.39 -8.73
N LYS A 200 19.16 5.06 -8.65
CA LYS A 200 20.21 4.18 -9.18
C LYS A 200 19.61 3.16 -10.11
N ASN A 201 20.01 3.20 -11.38
CA ASN A 201 19.45 2.36 -12.43
C ASN A 201 19.98 0.91 -12.34
N VAL A 202 19.10 -0.05 -12.60
CA VAL A 202 19.43 -1.49 -12.51
C VAL A 202 20.35 -1.99 -13.61
N ASP A 203 20.21 -1.47 -14.84
CA ASP A 203 20.91 -1.98 -16.02
C ASP A 203 22.33 -1.42 -16.15
N THR A 204 22.46 -0.11 -15.93
CA THR A 204 23.71 0.64 -16.11
C THR A 204 24.51 0.78 -14.82
N GLY A 205 23.84 0.70 -13.67
CA GLY A 205 24.41 1.07 -12.36
C GLY A 205 24.61 2.57 -12.18
N ASP A 206 24.19 3.39 -13.16
CA ASP A 206 24.31 4.83 -13.11
C ASP A 206 23.46 5.41 -11.98
N THR A 207 23.99 6.44 -11.34
CA THR A 207 23.29 7.18 -10.31
C THR A 207 22.91 8.54 -10.85
N ASN A 208 21.70 8.98 -10.55
CA ASN A 208 21.27 10.33 -10.87
C ASN A 208 20.73 11.04 -9.63
N THR A 209 20.93 12.36 -9.58
CA THR A 209 20.44 13.24 -8.52
C THR A 209 19.85 14.48 -9.15
N ASP A 210 18.53 14.59 -9.10
CA ASP A 210 17.78 15.64 -9.77
C ASP A 210 16.98 16.50 -8.81
N LEU A 211 16.75 17.74 -9.23
CA LEU A 211 15.71 18.56 -8.63
C LEU A 211 14.35 17.91 -8.87
N ALA A 212 13.56 17.88 -7.82
CA ALA A 212 12.26 17.25 -7.82
C ALA A 212 11.23 18.12 -7.11
N GLY A 213 9.96 17.74 -7.22
CA GLY A 213 8.85 18.32 -6.49
C GLY A 213 7.93 17.24 -5.97
N ILE A 214 7.30 17.51 -4.83
CA ILE A 214 6.24 16.66 -4.29
C ILE A 214 4.94 17.45 -4.20
N ALA A 215 3.83 16.79 -4.49
CA ALA A 215 2.50 17.22 -4.10
C ALA A 215 1.74 16.03 -3.52
N SER A 216 1.12 16.22 -2.36
CA SER A 216 0.40 15.16 -1.67
C SER A 216 -0.98 15.65 -1.24
N SER A 217 -1.99 14.80 -1.45
CA SER A 217 -3.34 14.94 -0.91
C SER A 217 -3.61 13.78 0.03
N ARG A 218 -4.21 14.06 1.18
CA ARG A 218 -4.66 13.04 2.12
C ARG A 218 -6.06 13.38 2.59
N PHE A 219 -7.02 12.54 2.22
CA PHE A 219 -8.42 12.70 2.52
C PHE A 219 -8.89 11.57 3.44
N TYR A 220 -9.73 11.92 4.40
CA TYR A 220 -10.34 11.02 5.35
C TYR A 220 -11.79 11.40 5.59
N TYR A 221 -12.65 10.39 5.59
CA TYR A 221 -14.05 10.55 5.91
C TYR A 221 -14.54 9.39 6.76
N GLN A 222 -15.02 9.71 7.95
CA GLN A 222 -15.67 8.78 8.84
C GLN A 222 -17.10 8.50 8.35
N VAL A 223 -17.35 7.26 7.94
CA VAL A 223 -18.67 6.83 7.44
C VAL A 223 -19.57 6.43 8.60
N THR A 224 -19.03 5.69 9.56
CA THR A 224 -19.67 5.30 10.82
C THR A 224 -18.63 5.30 11.95
N ASN A 225 -19.05 4.98 13.18
CA ASN A 225 -18.09 4.85 14.28
C ASN A 225 -17.02 3.79 14.03
N ASP A 226 -17.35 2.75 13.26
CA ASP A 226 -16.48 1.60 12.99
C ASP A 226 -15.99 1.55 11.55
N MET A 227 -16.33 2.53 10.70
CA MET A 227 -15.95 2.52 9.28
C MET A 227 -15.49 3.90 8.82
N PHE A 228 -14.37 3.93 8.11
CA PHE A 228 -13.89 5.15 7.45
C PHE A 228 -13.30 4.86 6.08
N VAL A 229 -13.36 5.88 5.22
CA VAL A 229 -12.76 5.87 3.89
C VAL A 229 -11.58 6.83 3.88
N SER A 230 -10.48 6.42 3.24
CA SER A 230 -9.34 7.29 2.95
C SER A 230 -9.09 7.39 1.45
N ASN A 231 -8.58 8.54 1.01
CA ASN A 231 -7.98 8.69 -0.31
C ASN A 231 -6.66 9.45 -0.22
N ASP A 232 -5.57 8.75 -0.51
CA ASP A 232 -4.22 9.28 -0.44
C ASP A 232 -3.67 9.40 -1.86
N THR A 233 -3.21 10.59 -2.23
CA THR A 233 -2.55 10.83 -3.52
C THR A 233 -1.17 11.42 -3.30
N ASP A 234 -0.16 10.86 -3.93
CA ASP A 234 1.20 11.40 -4.01
C ASP A 234 1.60 11.61 -5.45
N LEU A 235 2.20 12.75 -5.73
CA LEU A 235 2.84 13.08 -6.99
C LEU A 235 4.28 13.46 -6.67
N ILE A 236 5.23 12.76 -7.28
CA ILE A 236 6.65 13.10 -7.28
C ILE A 236 7.04 13.40 -8.71
N TYR A 237 7.42 14.65 -8.96
CA TYR A 237 7.90 15.10 -10.25
C TYR A 237 9.42 15.24 -10.21
N SER A 238 10.14 14.71 -11.20
CA SER A 238 11.53 15.03 -11.49
C SER A 238 11.73 15.19 -13.00
N SER A 239 12.92 15.61 -13.42
CA SER A 239 13.30 15.68 -14.84
C SER A 239 13.25 14.33 -15.55
N GLU A 240 13.54 13.24 -14.82
CA GLU A 240 13.51 11.88 -15.35
C GLU A 240 12.12 11.27 -15.46
N ASP A 241 11.28 11.48 -14.45
CA ASP A 241 10.00 10.79 -14.36
C ASP A 241 9.03 11.52 -13.44
N THR A 242 7.74 11.39 -13.73
CA THR A 242 6.63 11.78 -12.87
C THR A 242 5.94 10.53 -12.36
N LEU A 243 6.05 10.31 -11.05
CA LEU A 243 5.33 9.25 -10.34
C LEU A 243 4.07 9.80 -9.70
N ILE A 244 2.93 9.17 -9.98
CA ILE A 244 1.66 9.45 -9.31
C ILE A 244 1.18 8.16 -8.66
N SER A 245 0.94 8.20 -7.36
CA SER A 245 0.34 7.11 -6.60
C SER A 245 -0.98 7.59 -6.00
N ASN A 246 -2.09 6.93 -6.32
CA ASN A 246 -3.38 7.14 -5.66
C ASN A 246 -3.79 5.86 -4.95
N GLU A 247 -4.34 5.98 -3.75
CA GLU A 247 -4.92 4.86 -3.04
C GLU A 247 -6.24 5.28 -2.41
N ILE A 248 -7.32 4.58 -2.78
CA ILE A 248 -8.61 4.67 -2.10
C ILE A 248 -8.80 3.41 -1.25
N ALA A 249 -9.25 3.59 -0.01
CA ALA A 249 -9.47 2.45 0.87
C ALA A 249 -10.64 2.62 1.82
N LEU A 250 -11.27 1.49 2.13
CA LEU A 250 -12.26 1.33 3.18
C LEU A 250 -11.66 0.54 4.32
N ASN A 251 -11.82 1.05 5.54
CA ASN A 251 -11.37 0.41 6.77
C ASN A 251 -12.56 0.19 7.68
N THR A 252 -12.62 -1.00 8.28
CA THR A 252 -13.68 -1.40 9.18
C THR A 252 -13.08 -1.96 10.46
N ARG A 253 -13.41 -1.38 11.61
CA ARG A 253 -13.03 -1.92 12.91
C ARG A 253 -13.77 -3.24 13.15
N ILE A 254 -13.01 -4.28 13.49
CA ILE A 254 -13.56 -5.62 13.74
C ILE A 254 -13.69 -5.85 15.25
N ALA A 255 -12.58 -5.71 15.98
CA ALA A 255 -12.56 -5.90 17.43
C ALA A 255 -11.34 -5.24 18.06
N GLY A 256 -11.55 -4.38 19.07
CA GLY A 256 -10.46 -3.70 19.77
C GLY A 256 -9.48 -3.02 18.81
N PRO A 257 -8.17 -3.35 18.84
CA PRO A 257 -7.14 -2.77 17.97
C PRO A 257 -7.11 -3.36 16.55
N ILE A 258 -8.01 -4.31 16.21
CA ILE A 258 -8.01 -5.04 14.94
C ILE A 258 -9.03 -4.45 13.98
N SER A 259 -8.58 -4.12 12.76
CA SER A 259 -9.41 -3.61 11.66
C SER A 259 -9.21 -4.42 10.38
N GLY A 260 -10.26 -4.60 9.59
CA GLY A 260 -10.18 -5.08 8.22
C GLY A 260 -10.03 -3.91 7.24
N ARG A 261 -9.31 -4.12 6.14
CA ARG A 261 -9.09 -3.13 5.09
C ARG A 261 -9.33 -3.72 3.71
N VAL A 262 -9.94 -2.91 2.84
CA VAL A 262 -9.99 -3.12 1.39
C VAL A 262 -9.48 -1.84 0.73
N GLY A 263 -8.40 -1.94 -0.05
CA GLY A 263 -7.76 -0.81 -0.74
C GLY A 263 -7.60 -1.08 -2.23
N LEU A 264 -7.72 -0.02 -3.04
CA LEU A 264 -7.37 -0.01 -4.45
C LEU A 264 -6.32 1.08 -4.66
N ARG A 265 -5.12 0.67 -5.07
CA ARG A 265 -4.03 1.56 -5.46
C ARG A 265 -3.88 1.61 -6.97
N THR A 266 -3.62 2.80 -7.48
CA THR A 266 -3.23 3.06 -8.86
C THR A 266 -1.91 3.80 -8.85
N ASP A 267 -0.88 3.23 -9.46
CA ASP A 267 0.38 3.91 -9.72
C ASP A 267 0.47 4.28 -11.20
N TYR A 268 1.02 5.45 -11.48
CA TYR A 268 1.31 5.94 -12.81
C TYR A 268 2.74 6.47 -12.86
N SER A 269 3.46 6.11 -13.94
CA SER A 269 4.79 6.63 -14.27
C SER A 269 4.77 7.12 -15.71
N THR A 270 5.31 8.32 -15.94
CA THR A 270 5.48 8.85 -17.30
C THR A 270 6.57 8.11 -18.07
N GLU A 271 7.52 7.53 -17.35
CA GLU A 271 8.72 6.91 -17.89
C GLU A 271 8.88 5.50 -17.27
N PRO A 272 7.94 4.56 -17.55
CA PRO A 272 7.97 3.22 -16.99
C PRO A 272 9.18 2.44 -17.50
N ALA A 273 9.52 1.34 -16.84
CA ALA A 273 10.56 0.43 -17.31
C ALA A 273 10.22 -0.16 -18.69
N GLU A 274 11.24 -0.61 -19.42
CA GLU A 274 11.04 -1.22 -20.73
C GLU A 274 10.10 -2.45 -20.63
N GLY A 275 9.11 -2.49 -21.51
CA GLY A 275 8.08 -3.55 -21.52
C GLY A 275 6.99 -3.41 -20.44
N GLN A 276 7.04 -2.40 -19.57
CA GLN A 276 6.02 -2.13 -18.56
C GLN A 276 4.98 -1.10 -19.04
N LYS A 277 3.77 -1.18 -18.45
CA LYS A 277 2.72 -0.19 -18.70
C LYS A 277 2.96 1.05 -17.84
N SER A 278 2.53 2.22 -18.32
CA SER A 278 2.57 3.46 -17.54
C SER A 278 1.62 3.44 -16.34
N THR A 279 0.65 2.53 -16.27
CA THR A 279 -0.34 2.46 -15.19
C THR A 279 -0.48 1.06 -14.65
N ASP A 280 -0.34 0.94 -13.34
CA ASP A 280 -0.56 -0.29 -12.58
C ASP A 280 -1.69 -0.09 -11.57
N ASN A 281 -2.56 -1.11 -11.44
CA ASN A 281 -3.63 -1.12 -10.45
C ASN A 281 -3.45 -2.31 -9.51
N ARG A 282 -3.73 -2.11 -8.23
CA ARG A 282 -3.60 -3.16 -7.20
C ARG A 282 -4.76 -3.12 -6.25
N LEU A 283 -5.45 -4.25 -6.13
CA LEU A 283 -6.50 -4.46 -5.13
C LEU A 283 -5.88 -5.21 -3.95
N ALA A 284 -6.14 -4.71 -2.75
CA ALA A 284 -5.49 -5.16 -1.54
C ALA A 284 -6.55 -5.40 -0.46
N VAL A 285 -6.58 -6.61 0.13
CA VAL A 285 -7.45 -6.95 1.25
C VAL A 285 -6.59 -7.47 2.39
N GLY A 286 -6.84 -7.01 3.62
CA GLY A 286 -6.07 -7.49 4.77
C GLY A 286 -6.59 -7.05 6.12
N VAL A 287 -5.88 -7.48 7.16
CA VAL A 287 -6.17 -7.17 8.56
C VAL A 287 -5.03 -6.33 9.13
N VAL A 288 -5.39 -5.36 9.97
CA VAL A 288 -4.48 -4.37 10.52
C VAL A 288 -4.59 -4.33 12.03
N TYR A 289 -3.45 -4.17 12.70
CA TYR A 289 -3.38 -3.95 14.14
C TYR A 289 -2.82 -2.54 14.43
N SER A 290 -3.59 -1.72 15.16
CA SER A 290 -3.24 -0.34 15.52
C SER A 290 -3.22 -0.16 17.05
N PHE A 291 -2.28 0.63 17.59
CA PHE A 291 -2.13 0.88 19.04
C PHE A 291 -1.61 2.29 19.38
#